data_AF-A0A354HU63-F1
#
_entry.id   AF-A0A354HU63-F1
#
_cell.length_a   1.000
_cell.length_b   1.000
_cell.length_c   1.000
_cell.angle_alpha   90.00
_cell.angle_beta   90.00
_cell.angle_gamma   90.00
#
_symmetry.space_group_name_H-M   'P 1'
#
loop_
_entity.id
_entity.type
_entity.pdbx_description
1 polymer ?
#
loop_
_entity_poly.entity_id
_entity_poly.type
_entity_poly.pdbx_seq_one_letter_code
_entity_poly.pdbx_strand_id
1 'polypeptide(L)'
;MEQTDKRPEIIKKTWRLRSLSKLKKIAIIVIIISLCLGSAGALYLRRLSDMDTVFKNIDWTGEDNETNSPDMNAAFSGQKIINIALLGHDSNDARVKKRLKGYTGLVDANMVAAVNIETGEVNIVSIPRDSLVPIYNQGKYKDKINSANYWGWSNGLPGVEDKVEAGLITQVETISKVLGGVPIHFYVSVDMEAVKEIVDIMG
;
A
#
# COMPACT_ATOMS: atom_id res chain seq x y z
N MET A 1 10.00 -27.33 63.12
CA MET A 1 8.89 -27.47 62.15
C MET A 1 7.89 -26.41 62.54
N GLU A 2 7.62 -25.34 61.81
CA GLU A 2 7.69 -25.09 60.38
C GLU A 2 7.73 -23.56 60.19
N GLN A 3 8.52 -23.11 59.24
CA GLN A 3 8.75 -21.71 58.89
C GLN A 3 7.99 -21.44 57.59
N THR A 4 7.01 -20.55 57.58
CA THR A 4 6.51 -19.87 56.36
C THR A 4 5.94 -18.51 56.79
N ASP A 5 6.75 -17.45 56.75
CA ASP A 5 7.06 -16.58 55.61
C ASP A 5 5.90 -15.61 55.25
N LYS A 6 6.10 -14.34 55.61
CA LYS A 6 5.27 -13.21 55.22
C LYS A 6 5.59 -12.88 53.76
N ARG A 7 4.60 -12.91 52.86
CA ARG A 7 4.69 -12.25 51.54
C ARG A 7 3.61 -11.16 51.39
N PRO A 8 3.96 -10.03 50.74
CA PRO A 8 3.21 -8.78 50.80
C PRO A 8 1.98 -8.78 49.89
N GLU A 9 0.97 -7.99 50.29
CA GLU A 9 -0.22 -7.68 49.50
C GLU A 9 0.18 -7.00 48.17
N ILE A 10 -0.04 -7.70 47.05
CA ILE A 10 0.06 -7.10 45.73
C ILE A 10 -1.32 -6.55 45.35
N ILE A 11 -1.48 -5.27 45.65
CA ILE A 11 -2.31 -4.26 44.97
C ILE A 11 -3.14 -4.81 43.80
N LYS A 12 -4.44 -5.05 44.02
CA LYS A 12 -5.46 -4.95 42.96
C LYS A 12 -6.30 -3.71 43.21
N LYS A 13 -5.71 -2.55 42.92
CA LYS A 13 -6.41 -1.26 42.84
C LYS A 13 -7.25 -1.22 41.55
N THR A 14 -8.29 -2.03 41.45
CA THR A 14 -9.32 -1.88 40.40
C THR A 14 -10.37 -0.87 40.88
N TRP A 15 -9.96 0.39 40.99
CA TRP A 15 -10.88 1.45 41.41
C TRP A 15 -11.76 1.91 40.25
N ARG A 16 -13.07 1.71 40.45
CA ARG A 16 -14.16 2.61 40.03
C ARG A 16 -14.46 2.76 38.53
N LEU A 17 -15.01 1.72 37.90
CA LEU A 17 -15.87 1.92 36.71
C LEU A 17 -17.26 1.24 36.83
N ARG A 18 -17.62 0.75 38.03
CA ARG A 18 -18.89 0.04 38.24
C ARG A 18 -20.09 0.92 38.65
N SER A 19 -19.92 2.22 38.95
CA SER A 19 -21.04 3.10 39.36
C SER A 19 -21.34 4.28 38.43
N LEU A 20 -20.79 4.31 37.21
CA LEU A 20 -21.04 5.39 36.27
C LEU A 20 -22.34 5.13 35.49
N SER A 21 -23.22 6.13 35.46
CA SER A 21 -24.48 6.08 34.69
C SER A 21 -24.19 5.83 33.21
N LYS A 22 -25.14 5.21 32.49
CA LYS A 22 -24.97 4.81 31.07
C LYS A 22 -24.41 5.94 30.20
N LEU A 23 -24.84 7.18 30.46
CA LEU A 23 -24.34 8.41 29.82
C LEU A 23 -22.84 8.68 30.06
N LYS A 24 -22.34 8.50 31.28
CA LYS A 24 -20.91 8.71 31.60
C LYS A 24 -20.02 7.65 30.95
N LYS A 25 -20.54 6.42 30.74
CA LYS A 25 -19.81 5.37 30.00
C LYS A 25 -19.74 5.68 28.50
N ILE A 26 -20.83 6.17 27.91
CA ILE A 26 -20.86 6.60 26.51
C ILE A 26 -19.89 7.77 26.29
N ALA A 27 -19.88 8.76 27.18
CA ALA A 27 -18.95 9.88 27.10
C ALA A 27 -17.48 9.43 27.12
N ILE A 28 -17.13 8.46 27.98
CA ILE A 28 -15.76 7.90 28.03
C ILE A 28 -15.41 7.18 26.73
N ILE A 29 -16.35 6.42 26.14
CA ILE A 29 -16.12 5.73 24.86
C ILE A 29 -15.90 6.74 23.73
N VAL A 30 -16.71 7.80 23.66
CA VAL A 30 -16.55 8.87 22.65
C VAL A 30 -15.21 9.58 22.79
N ILE A 31 -14.76 9.84 24.03
CA ILE A 31 -13.44 10.43 24.29
C ILE A 31 -12.31 9.50 23.85
N ILE A 32 -12.42 8.19 24.09
CA ILE A 32 -11.43 7.21 23.64
C ILE A 32 -11.41 7.12 22.10
N ILE A 33 -12.56 7.12 21.45
CA ILE A 33 -12.66 7.12 19.98
C ILE A 33 -12.06 8.41 19.39
N SER A 34 -12.34 9.56 19.99
CA SER A 34 -11.76 10.85 19.60
C SER A 34 -10.25 10.88 19.80
N LEU A 35 -9.73 10.29 20.89
CA LEU A 35 -8.29 10.13 21.12
C LEU A 35 -7.64 9.18 20.10
N CYS A 36 -8.30 8.07 19.76
CA CYS A 36 -7.82 7.14 18.73
C CYS A 36 -7.78 7.80 17.35
N LEU A 37 -8.86 8.48 16.94
CA LEU A 37 -8.94 9.22 15.68
C LEU A 37 -7.95 10.40 15.64
N GLY A 38 -7.81 11.13 16.75
CA GLY A 38 -6.83 12.21 16.89
C GLY A 38 -5.40 11.69 16.83
N SER A 39 -5.10 10.53 17.43
CA SER A 39 -3.76 9.93 17.36
C SER A 39 -3.42 9.38 15.98
N ALA A 40 -4.38 8.75 15.30
CA ALA A 40 -4.23 8.28 13.93
C ALA A 40 -4.08 9.46 12.95
N GLY A 41 -4.90 10.50 13.11
CA GLY A 41 -4.79 11.76 12.37
C GLY A 41 -3.46 12.47 12.65
N ALA A 42 -3.00 12.52 13.90
CA ALA A 42 -1.71 13.11 14.25
C ALA A 42 -0.52 12.30 13.70
N LEU A 43 -0.62 10.96 13.65
CA LEU A 43 0.38 10.11 12.99
C LEU A 43 0.37 10.29 11.47
N TYR A 44 -0.81 10.43 10.86
CA TYR A 44 -0.98 10.70 9.44
C TYR A 44 -0.45 12.09 9.06
N LEU A 45 -0.78 13.12 9.86
CA LEU A 45 -0.24 14.47 9.71
C LEU A 45 1.27 14.51 9.98
N ARG A 46 1.79 13.71 10.92
CA ARG A 46 3.25 13.54 11.10
C ARG A 46 3.91 12.90 9.88
N ARG A 47 3.27 11.89 9.29
CA ARG A 47 3.74 11.26 8.04
C ARG A 47 3.73 12.25 6.87
N LEU A 48 2.76 13.17 6.82
CA LEU A 48 2.73 14.26 5.84
C LEU A 48 3.77 15.36 6.16
N SER A 49 4.02 15.70 7.42
CA SER A 49 5.07 16.67 7.78
C SER A 49 6.48 16.11 7.61
N ASP A 50 6.67 14.79 7.72
CA ASP A 50 7.93 14.12 7.39
C ASP A 50 8.18 14.04 5.86
N MET A 51 7.24 14.52 5.03
CA MET A 51 7.54 14.80 3.62
C MET A 51 8.65 15.85 3.52
N ASP A 52 8.79 16.78 4.47
CA ASP A 52 9.92 17.72 4.48
C ASP A 52 11.26 17.02 4.59
N THR A 53 11.36 15.79 5.11
CA THR A 53 12.61 14.99 5.09
C THR A 53 12.82 14.22 3.78
N VAL A 54 11.74 13.89 3.07
CA VAL A 54 11.79 13.28 1.73
C VAL A 54 12.11 14.34 0.67
N PHE A 55 11.65 15.56 0.87
CA PHE A 55 11.86 16.72 -0.01
C PHE A 55 12.94 17.70 0.49
N LYS A 56 13.53 17.55 1.70
CA LYS A 56 14.62 18.42 2.21
C LYS A 56 15.89 18.38 1.38
N ASN A 57 16.09 17.29 0.65
CA ASN A 57 17.19 17.16 -0.29
C ASN A 57 16.87 17.82 -1.65
N ILE A 58 15.72 18.48 -1.75
CA ILE A 58 15.33 19.32 -2.87
C ILE A 58 15.32 20.75 -2.33
N ASP A 59 16.31 21.54 -2.73
CA ASP A 59 16.39 22.95 -2.40
C ASP A 59 15.28 23.71 -3.14
N TRP A 60 14.24 24.09 -2.41
CA TRP A 60 13.10 24.88 -2.92
C TRP A 60 13.27 26.39 -2.66
N THR A 61 14.49 26.84 -2.32
CA THR A 61 14.85 28.26 -2.19
C THR A 61 15.93 28.63 -3.20
N GLY A 62 15.69 28.30 -4.47
CA GLY A 62 16.43 28.87 -5.57
C GLY A 62 15.70 30.09 -6.12
N GLU A 63 16.31 31.27 -5.98
CA GLU A 63 16.05 32.42 -6.84
C GLU A 63 15.92 31.94 -8.30
N ASP A 64 14.78 32.30 -8.87
CA ASP A 64 14.51 32.56 -10.29
C ASP A 64 15.71 32.36 -11.22
N ASN A 65 15.94 31.09 -11.55
CA ASN A 65 16.67 30.68 -12.74
C ASN A 65 15.86 29.54 -13.35
N GLU A 66 15.32 29.75 -14.55
CA GLU A 66 14.46 28.83 -15.34
C GLU A 66 15.16 27.51 -15.76
N THR A 67 16.17 27.06 -15.02
CA THR A 67 17.08 25.96 -15.42
C THR A 67 17.16 24.79 -14.42
N ASN A 68 16.50 24.86 -13.27
CA ASN A 68 16.47 23.77 -12.29
C ASN A 68 15.14 23.01 -12.29
N SER A 69 14.70 22.53 -13.45
CA SER A 69 13.89 21.32 -13.45
C SER A 69 14.74 20.20 -12.83
N PRO A 70 14.24 19.40 -11.88
CA PRO A 70 14.99 18.23 -11.41
C PRO A 70 15.45 17.44 -12.64
N ASP A 71 16.74 17.08 -12.69
CA ASP A 71 17.30 16.43 -13.87
C ASP A 71 16.67 15.03 -14.00
N MET A 72 15.57 14.97 -14.77
CA MET A 72 14.84 13.74 -15.03
C MET A 72 15.70 12.75 -15.81
N ASN A 73 16.69 13.22 -16.58
CA ASN A 73 17.65 12.33 -17.23
C ASN A 73 18.59 11.69 -16.20
N ALA A 74 19.05 12.43 -15.19
CA ALA A 74 19.82 11.83 -14.09
C ALA A 74 18.98 10.89 -13.21
N ALA A 75 17.73 11.27 -12.91
CA ALA A 75 16.82 10.46 -12.06
C ALA A 75 16.39 9.15 -12.73
N PHE A 76 16.23 9.14 -14.05
CA PHE A 76 15.81 7.97 -14.83
C PHE A 76 16.93 7.41 -15.71
N SER A 77 18.20 7.75 -15.44
CA SER A 77 19.36 7.24 -16.19
C SER A 77 19.26 7.39 -17.72
N GLY A 78 18.70 8.51 -18.19
CA GLY A 78 18.48 8.82 -19.61
C GLY A 78 17.26 8.12 -20.23
N GLN A 79 16.43 7.45 -19.44
CA GLN A 79 15.16 6.90 -19.92
C GLN A 79 14.13 8.01 -20.12
N LYS A 80 13.65 8.13 -21.35
CA LYS A 80 12.67 9.14 -21.78
C LYS A 80 11.23 8.73 -21.50
N ILE A 81 11.00 7.45 -21.20
CA ILE A 81 9.67 6.89 -20.97
C ILE A 81 9.65 6.15 -19.64
N ILE A 82 8.73 6.55 -18.77
CA ILE A 82 8.50 5.93 -17.46
C ILE A 82 7.23 5.09 -17.53
N ASN A 83 7.38 3.77 -17.43
CA ASN A 83 6.26 2.86 -17.31
C ASN A 83 5.84 2.66 -15.84
N ILE A 84 4.57 2.90 -15.55
CA ILE A 84 3.94 2.77 -14.23
C ILE A 84 2.80 1.75 -14.34
N ALA A 85 2.85 0.67 -13.57
CA ALA A 85 1.74 -0.28 -13.47
C ALA A 85 0.67 0.23 -12.51
N LEU A 86 -0.60 0.21 -12.95
CA LEU A 86 -1.76 0.56 -12.14
C LEU A 86 -2.55 -0.72 -11.87
N LEU A 87 -2.58 -1.12 -10.60
CA LEU A 87 -3.13 -2.39 -10.14
C LEU A 87 -4.36 -2.16 -9.27
N GLY A 88 -5.54 -2.52 -9.78
CA GLY A 88 -6.78 -2.48 -9.02
C GLY A 88 -7.10 -3.83 -8.40
N HIS A 89 -7.06 -3.91 -7.08
CA HIS A 89 -7.47 -5.10 -6.34
C HIS A 89 -8.98 -5.09 -6.12
N ASP A 90 -9.62 -6.22 -6.40
CA ASP A 90 -11.00 -6.47 -5.99
C ASP A 90 -11.02 -6.98 -4.54
N SER A 91 -10.57 -6.13 -3.62
CA SER A 91 -10.78 -6.26 -2.19
C SER A 91 -12.03 -5.48 -1.78
N ASN A 92 -12.64 -5.92 -0.69
CA ASN A 92 -13.74 -5.25 -0.03
C ASN A 92 -13.58 -5.61 1.44
N ASP A 93 -13.95 -4.73 2.35
CA ASP A 93 -13.90 -4.94 3.81
C ASP A 93 -14.49 -6.29 4.26
N ALA A 94 -15.58 -6.74 3.64
CA ALA A 94 -16.19 -8.04 3.91
C ALA A 94 -15.31 -9.23 3.45
N ARG A 95 -14.51 -9.03 2.40
CA ARG A 95 -13.57 -10.01 1.86
C ARG A 95 -12.24 -9.99 2.60
N VAL A 96 -11.74 -8.84 3.03
CA VAL A 96 -10.52 -8.72 3.86
C VAL A 96 -10.71 -9.45 5.21
N LYS A 97 -11.89 -9.35 5.83
CA LYS A 97 -12.23 -10.08 7.07
C LYS A 97 -12.29 -11.61 6.91
N LYS A 98 -12.51 -12.10 5.68
CA LYS A 98 -12.60 -13.53 5.34
C LYS A 98 -11.31 -14.10 4.73
N ARG A 99 -10.44 -13.23 4.21
CA ARG A 99 -9.16 -13.59 3.61
C ARG A 99 -8.12 -13.89 4.70
N LEU A 100 -7.14 -14.73 4.34
CA LEU A 100 -5.96 -14.94 5.18
C LEU A 100 -5.28 -13.60 5.41
N LYS A 101 -4.81 -13.33 6.65
CA LYS A 101 -4.11 -12.09 6.98
C LYS A 101 -2.96 -11.87 5.99
N GLY A 102 -2.96 -10.71 5.34
CA GLY A 102 -1.92 -10.33 4.38
C GLY A 102 -2.16 -10.79 2.95
N TYR A 103 -3.36 -11.24 2.55
CA TYR A 103 -3.68 -11.44 1.13
C TYR A 103 -4.47 -10.25 0.55
N THR A 104 -3.92 -9.60 -0.49
CA THR A 104 -4.50 -8.40 -1.11
C THR A 104 -5.64 -8.70 -2.09
N GLY A 105 -5.71 -9.92 -2.65
CA GLY A 105 -6.80 -10.33 -3.55
C GLY A 105 -6.33 -10.51 -5.00
N LEU A 106 -7.28 -10.83 -5.88
CA LEU A 106 -7.03 -10.84 -7.32
C LEU A 106 -6.96 -9.41 -7.85
N VAL A 107 -6.17 -9.21 -8.90
CA VAL A 107 -5.99 -7.91 -9.55
C VAL A 107 -6.92 -7.85 -10.76
N ASP A 108 -8.07 -7.20 -10.60
CA ASP A 108 -9.10 -7.11 -11.63
C ASP A 108 -8.82 -6.01 -12.66
N ALA A 109 -8.11 -4.96 -12.28
CA ALA A 109 -7.66 -3.91 -13.19
C ALA A 109 -6.13 -3.97 -13.33
N ASN A 110 -5.66 -4.29 -14.54
CA ASN A 110 -4.24 -4.31 -14.88
C ASN A 110 -4.02 -3.29 -15.99
N MET A 111 -3.36 -2.17 -15.68
CA MET A 111 -3.02 -1.15 -16.68
C MET A 111 -1.55 -0.76 -16.56
N VAL A 112 -0.96 -0.29 -17.64
CA VAL A 112 0.37 0.32 -17.65
C VAL A 112 0.26 1.68 -18.32
N ALA A 113 0.68 2.72 -17.59
CA ALA A 113 0.84 4.07 -18.10
C ALA A 113 2.31 4.29 -18.47
N ALA A 114 2.57 4.57 -19.74
CA ALA A 114 3.87 4.98 -20.25
C ALA A 114 3.87 6.51 -20.39
N VAL A 115 4.66 7.17 -19.56
CA VAL A 115 4.80 8.64 -19.53
C VAL A 115 6.08 9.02 -20.25
N ASN A 116 5.97 9.72 -21.37
CA ASN A 116 7.11 10.31 -22.05
C ASN A 116 7.43 11.67 -21.41
N ILE A 117 8.54 11.75 -20.69
CA ILE A 117 8.95 12.96 -19.97
C ILE A 117 9.48 14.07 -20.89
N GLU A 118 9.86 13.75 -22.13
CA GLU A 118 10.32 14.75 -23.11
C GLU A 118 9.15 15.42 -23.83
N THR A 119 8.13 14.63 -24.23
CA THR A 119 6.99 15.15 -24.99
C THR A 119 5.77 15.48 -24.11
N GLY A 120 5.73 14.97 -22.88
CA GLY A 120 4.56 15.05 -22.00
C GLY A 120 3.43 14.09 -22.40
N GLU A 121 3.64 13.22 -23.39
CA GLU A 121 2.64 12.28 -23.86
C GLU A 121 2.46 11.12 -22.87
N VAL A 122 1.22 10.76 -22.58
CA VAL A 122 0.87 9.64 -21.72
C VAL A 122 0.07 8.62 -22.51
N ASN A 123 0.63 7.42 -22.65
CA ASN A 123 -0.02 6.29 -23.29
C ASN A 123 -0.43 5.26 -22.23
N ILE A 124 -1.68 4.82 -22.25
CA ILE A 124 -2.19 3.83 -21.29
C ILE A 124 -2.61 2.57 -22.04
N VAL A 125 -2.11 1.43 -21.58
CA VAL A 125 -2.49 0.11 -22.10
C VAL A 125 -3.14 -0.70 -20.99
N SER A 126 -4.36 -1.18 -21.25
CA SER A 126 -5.08 -2.08 -20.37
C SER A 126 -4.85 -3.53 -20.77
N ILE A 127 -4.53 -4.38 -19.81
CA ILE A 127 -4.38 -5.82 -20.00
C ILE A 127 -5.64 -6.52 -19.48
N PRO A 128 -6.36 -7.29 -20.31
CA PRO A 128 -7.56 -8.00 -19.87
C PRO A 128 -7.25 -8.99 -18.74
N ARG A 129 -8.03 -8.96 -17.65
CA ARG A 129 -7.82 -9.76 -16.44
C ARG A 129 -7.77 -11.28 -16.69
N ASP A 130 -8.50 -11.74 -17.71
CA ASP A 130 -8.65 -13.15 -18.05
C ASP A 130 -7.63 -13.62 -19.11
N SER A 131 -6.66 -12.78 -19.47
CA SER A 131 -5.59 -13.17 -20.39
C SER A 131 -4.80 -14.33 -19.83
N LEU A 132 -4.75 -15.45 -20.56
CA LEU A 132 -3.99 -16.64 -20.20
C LEU A 132 -2.49 -16.42 -20.49
N VAL A 133 -1.70 -16.25 -19.43
CA VAL A 133 -0.29 -15.82 -19.53
C VAL A 133 0.61 -16.69 -18.65
N PRO A 134 1.90 -16.83 -18.99
CA PRO A 134 2.87 -17.43 -18.08
C PRO A 134 3.03 -16.56 -16.82
N ILE A 135 2.85 -17.15 -15.65
CA ILE A 135 2.99 -16.43 -14.39
C ILE A 135 4.47 -16.34 -14.01
N TYR A 136 4.92 -15.14 -13.63
CA TYR A 136 6.30 -14.92 -13.26
C TYR A 136 6.75 -15.84 -12.12
N ASN A 137 7.92 -16.44 -12.27
CA ASN A 137 8.54 -17.34 -11.30
C ASN A 137 7.67 -18.56 -10.89
N GLN A 138 6.78 -19.03 -11.76
CA GLN A 138 5.99 -20.26 -11.57
C GLN A 138 6.36 -21.37 -12.59
N GLY A 139 7.60 -21.34 -13.10
CA GLY A 139 8.07 -22.29 -14.11
C GLY A 139 7.30 -22.17 -15.43
N LYS A 140 6.73 -23.29 -15.92
CA LYS A 140 5.92 -23.33 -17.16
C LYS A 140 4.42 -23.08 -16.91
N TYR A 141 4.03 -22.79 -15.67
CA TYR A 141 2.64 -22.60 -15.31
C TYR A 141 2.05 -21.35 -15.97
N LYS A 142 0.81 -21.48 -16.45
CA LYS A 142 0.03 -20.40 -17.05
C LYS A 142 -1.32 -20.33 -16.37
N ASP A 143 -1.79 -19.12 -16.16
CA ASP A 143 -3.12 -18.85 -15.62
C ASP A 143 -3.59 -17.46 -16.10
N LYS A 144 -4.80 -17.07 -15.73
CA LYS A 144 -5.31 -15.72 -15.94
C LYS A 144 -4.40 -14.71 -15.26
N ILE A 145 -4.09 -13.60 -15.92
CA ILE A 145 -3.18 -12.59 -15.38
C ILE A 145 -3.65 -12.02 -14.03
N ASN A 146 -4.95 -12.00 -13.76
CA ASN A 146 -5.49 -11.51 -12.48
C ASN A 146 -5.11 -12.35 -11.26
N SER A 147 -4.65 -13.59 -11.45
CA SER A 147 -4.22 -14.48 -10.38
C SER A 147 -2.71 -14.42 -10.13
N ALA A 148 -1.93 -13.66 -10.90
CA ALA A 148 -0.48 -13.60 -10.71
C ALA A 148 -0.10 -13.12 -9.30
N ASN A 149 -0.81 -12.13 -8.75
CA ASN A 149 -0.65 -11.70 -7.36
C ASN A 149 -0.88 -12.83 -6.36
N TYR A 150 -1.94 -13.61 -6.54
CA TYR A 150 -2.24 -14.75 -5.68
C TYR A 150 -1.14 -15.81 -5.73
N TRP A 151 -0.61 -16.13 -6.91
CA TRP A 151 0.44 -17.12 -7.05
C TRP A 151 1.75 -16.68 -6.41
N GLY A 152 2.14 -15.42 -6.58
CA GLY A 152 3.30 -14.85 -5.89
C GLY A 152 3.14 -14.83 -4.37
N TRP A 153 1.94 -14.48 -3.88
CA TRP A 153 1.64 -14.49 -2.45
C TRP A 153 1.62 -15.90 -1.85
N SER A 154 1.02 -16.86 -2.55
CA SER A 154 0.83 -18.23 -2.09
C SER A 154 2.14 -19.03 -2.11
N ASN A 155 2.86 -18.97 -3.24
CA ASN A 155 4.05 -19.78 -3.46
C ASN A 155 5.34 -19.06 -3.04
N GLY A 156 5.25 -17.74 -2.78
CA GLY A 156 6.40 -16.90 -2.46
C GLY A 156 7.24 -16.56 -3.68
N LEU A 157 8.22 -15.68 -3.46
CA LEU A 157 9.22 -15.32 -4.45
C LEU A 157 10.62 -15.47 -3.81
N PRO A 158 11.59 -16.12 -4.47
CA PRO A 158 12.95 -16.25 -3.96
C PRO A 158 13.55 -14.88 -3.63
N GLY A 159 14.05 -14.73 -2.40
CA GLY A 159 14.64 -13.47 -1.93
C GLY A 159 13.64 -12.43 -1.41
N VAL A 160 12.34 -12.74 -1.38
CA VAL A 160 11.30 -11.86 -0.81
C VAL A 160 10.60 -12.56 0.34
N GLU A 161 10.76 -12.03 1.55
CA GLU A 161 10.19 -12.61 2.77
C GLU A 161 8.70 -12.23 2.95
N ASP A 162 8.32 -11.01 2.55
CA ASP A 162 6.93 -10.56 2.62
C ASP A 162 6.11 -11.15 1.46
N LYS A 163 5.09 -11.93 1.82
CA LYS A 163 4.17 -12.54 0.86
C LYS A 163 3.36 -11.52 0.07
N VAL A 164 2.99 -10.39 0.69
CA VAL A 164 2.26 -9.31 0.01
C VAL A 164 3.13 -8.74 -1.11
N GLU A 165 4.37 -8.42 -0.77
CA GLU A 165 5.37 -7.92 -1.70
C GLU A 165 5.66 -8.93 -2.81
N ALA A 166 5.85 -10.21 -2.47
CA ALA A 166 6.04 -11.28 -3.44
C ALA A 166 4.88 -11.40 -4.44
N GLY A 167 3.64 -11.21 -3.97
CA GLY A 167 2.45 -11.15 -4.84
C GLY A 167 2.48 -9.96 -5.78
N LEU A 168 2.74 -8.76 -5.27
CA LEU A 168 2.80 -7.54 -6.08
C LEU A 168 3.90 -7.59 -7.13
N ILE A 169 5.11 -8.01 -6.76
CA ILE A 169 6.23 -8.19 -7.69
C ILE A 169 5.86 -9.22 -8.76
N THR A 170 5.28 -10.36 -8.37
CA THR A 170 4.85 -11.38 -9.33
C THR A 170 3.83 -10.84 -10.33
N GLN A 171 2.89 -9.99 -9.90
CA GLN A 171 1.93 -9.34 -10.79
C GLN A 171 2.64 -8.41 -11.79
N VAL A 172 3.49 -7.51 -11.29
CA VAL A 172 4.20 -6.51 -12.10
C VAL A 172 5.13 -7.17 -13.12
N GLU A 173 5.89 -8.18 -12.70
CA GLU A 173 6.78 -8.92 -13.58
C GLU A 173 6.04 -9.78 -14.61
N THR A 174 4.85 -10.29 -14.26
CA THR A 174 3.98 -10.97 -15.22
C THR A 174 3.48 -9.98 -16.29
N ILE A 175 3.08 -8.77 -15.89
CA ILE A 175 2.70 -7.68 -16.80
C ILE A 175 3.87 -7.33 -17.74
N SER A 176 5.07 -7.13 -17.20
CA SER A 176 6.29 -6.87 -17.98
C SER A 176 6.51 -7.94 -19.05
N LYS A 177 6.42 -9.22 -18.68
CA LYS A 177 6.56 -10.35 -19.62
C LYS A 177 5.49 -10.36 -20.72
N VAL A 178 4.24 -10.06 -20.36
CA VAL A 178 3.12 -10.01 -21.33
C VAL A 178 3.33 -8.90 -22.35
N LEU A 179 3.91 -7.78 -21.93
CA LEU A 179 4.28 -6.66 -22.80
C LEU A 179 5.60 -6.87 -23.55
N GLY A 180 6.17 -8.08 -23.54
CA GLY A 180 7.40 -8.39 -24.27
C GLY A 180 8.69 -7.97 -23.54
N GLY A 181 8.65 -7.86 -22.21
CA GLY A 181 9.78 -7.48 -21.38
C GLY A 181 9.96 -5.97 -21.20
N VAL A 182 8.89 -5.19 -21.41
CA VAL A 182 8.90 -3.75 -21.14
C VAL A 182 9.13 -3.53 -19.64
N PRO A 183 10.17 -2.76 -19.25
CA PRO A 183 10.48 -2.54 -17.84
C PRO A 183 9.36 -1.74 -17.19
N ILE A 184 8.93 -2.15 -16.00
CA ILE A 184 7.99 -1.40 -15.16
C ILE A 184 8.81 -0.76 -14.04
N HIS A 185 8.83 0.58 -13.99
CA HIS A 185 9.68 1.31 -13.04
C HIS A 185 8.98 1.52 -11.70
N PHE A 186 7.67 1.75 -11.75
CA PHE A 186 6.84 1.96 -10.57
C PHE A 186 5.55 1.18 -10.70
N TYR A 187 4.93 0.90 -9.56
CA TYR A 187 3.56 0.42 -9.53
C TYR A 187 2.76 1.17 -8.47
N VAL A 188 1.48 1.36 -8.75
CA VAL A 188 0.50 1.86 -7.81
C VAL A 188 -0.54 0.77 -7.64
N SER A 189 -0.80 0.39 -6.40
CA SER A 189 -1.82 -0.58 -6.08
C SER A 189 -2.92 0.05 -5.25
N VAL A 190 -4.16 -0.09 -5.71
CA VAL A 190 -5.34 0.50 -5.09
C VAL A 190 -6.41 -0.55 -4.85
N ASP A 191 -7.08 -0.42 -3.70
CA ASP A 191 -8.38 -1.05 -3.47
C ASP A 191 -9.46 -0.27 -4.23
N MET A 192 -10.43 -0.96 -4.84
CA MET A 192 -11.59 -0.31 -5.47
C MET A 192 -12.40 0.54 -4.48
N GLU A 193 -12.33 0.29 -3.17
CA GLU A 193 -12.90 1.20 -2.16
C GLU A 193 -12.17 2.55 -2.14
N ALA A 194 -10.83 2.55 -2.19
CA ALA A 194 -10.04 3.79 -2.23
C ALA A 194 -10.27 4.58 -3.53
N VAL A 195 -10.55 3.90 -4.65
CA VAL A 195 -10.91 4.58 -5.90
C VAL A 195 -12.20 5.40 -5.75
N LYS A 196 -13.20 4.89 -5.01
CA LYS A 196 -14.44 5.66 -4.75
C LYS A 196 -14.17 6.92 -3.96
N GLU A 197 -13.36 6.82 -2.91
CA GLU A 197 -12.99 7.98 -2.08
C GLU A 197 -12.24 9.04 -2.90
N ILE A 198 -11.34 8.63 -3.79
CA ILE A 198 -10.62 9.55 -4.68
C ILE A 198 -11.60 10.25 -5.63
N VAL A 199 -12.55 9.51 -6.22
CA VAL A 199 -13.58 10.09 -7.10
C VAL A 199 -14.43 11.10 -6.32
N ASP A 200 -14.91 10.74 -5.13
CA ASP A 200 -15.73 11.62 -4.29
C ASP A 200 -15.01 12.91 -3.89
N ILE A 201 -13.68 12.86 -3.71
CA ILE A 201 -12.84 14.04 -3.43
C ILE A 201 -12.69 14.93 -4.67
N MET A 202 -12.63 14.34 -5.86
CA MET A 202 -12.45 15.06 -7.12
C MET A 202 -13.74 15.72 -7.64
N GLY A 203 -14.91 15.26 -7.17
CA GLY A 203 -16.23 15.82 -7.50
C GLY A 203 -16.99 14.99 -8.51
#